data_AF-A0A2N7WNG6-F1
#
_entry.id   AF-A0A2N7WNG6-F1
#
_cell.length_a   1.000
_cell.length_b   1.000
_cell.length_c   1.000
_cell.angle_alpha   90.00
_cell.angle_beta   90.00
_cell.angle_gamma   90.00
#
_symmetry.space_group_name_H-M   'P 1'
#
loop_
_entity.id
_entity.type
_entity.pdbx_description
1 polymer ?
#
loop_
_entity_poly.entity_id
_entity_poly.type
_entity_poly.pdbx_seq_one_letter_code
_entity_poly.pdbx_strand_id
1 'polypeptide(L)'
;MIKRVLVVCAGNVCRSPMAEALFAQRLGTVTVESAGITAMIGHSADPMAVTLMRERGLDVRPHRARQLVTWMAATADLVLVMDRLQKQFIEQRFATLYGRVYRLGEFSTLSGHMDGSDIPDPYRKDRAAFEESLSLIEVGVDVWSARIASVSGAASVPPVPDSDAGPSAP
;
A
#
# COMPACT_ATOMS: atom_id res chain seq x y z
N MET A 1 3.10 7.19 -17.01
CA MET A 1 1.82 7.18 -16.26
C MET A 1 1.76 5.88 -15.48
N ILE A 2 1.46 5.93 -14.19
CA ILE A 2 1.38 4.74 -13.33
C ILE A 2 -0.02 4.15 -13.45
N LYS A 3 -0.14 2.93 -13.95
CA LYS A 3 -1.41 2.20 -14.08
C LYS A 3 -1.43 0.92 -13.27
N ARG A 4 -0.26 0.36 -12.94
CA ARG A 4 -0.12 -0.89 -12.19
C ARG A 4 0.86 -0.75 -11.05
N VAL A 5 0.35 -0.93 -9.83
CA VAL A 5 1.13 -0.92 -8.59
C VAL A 5 1.17 -2.33 -8.02
N LEU A 6 2.37 -2.83 -7.76
CA LEU A 6 2.58 -4.12 -7.12
C LEU A 6 3.12 -3.91 -5.71
N VAL A 7 2.37 -4.35 -4.70
CA VAL A 7 2.77 -4.27 -3.30
C VAL A 7 3.34 -5.60 -2.83
N VAL A 8 4.56 -5.60 -2.28
CA VAL A 8 5.26 -6.83 -1.91
C VAL A 8 5.64 -6.84 -0.45
N CYS A 9 5.42 -7.99 0.22
CA CYS A 9 6.00 -8.27 1.54
C CYS A 9 6.65 -9.66 1.55
N ALA A 10 6.91 -10.25 2.72
CA ALA A 10 7.44 -11.61 2.83
C ALA A 10 6.38 -12.67 2.45
N GLY A 11 5.42 -12.93 3.34
CA GLY A 11 4.47 -14.04 3.21
C GLY A 11 3.20 -13.75 2.40
N ASN A 12 2.94 -12.48 2.04
CA ASN A 12 1.71 -12.03 1.38
C ASN A 12 0.41 -12.40 2.11
N VAL A 13 0.43 -12.38 3.45
CA VAL A 13 -0.74 -12.65 4.30
C VAL A 13 -1.08 -11.51 5.27
N CYS A 14 -0.11 -10.67 5.65
CA CYS A 14 -0.34 -9.57 6.60
C CYS A 14 -0.25 -8.19 5.92
N ARG A 15 0.97 -7.70 5.67
CA ARG A 15 1.23 -6.31 5.27
C ARG A 15 0.75 -5.95 3.86
N SER A 16 1.15 -6.71 2.83
CA SER A 16 0.82 -6.37 1.44
C SER A 16 -0.66 -6.50 1.10
N PRO A 17 -1.46 -7.43 1.67
CA PRO A 17 -2.92 -7.43 1.48
C PRO A 17 -3.62 -6.21 2.10
N MET A 18 -3.18 -5.75 3.28
CA MET A 18 -3.71 -4.52 3.89
C MET A 18 -3.43 -3.30 3.00
N ALA A 19 -2.19 -3.17 2.53
CA ALA A 19 -1.78 -2.09 1.64
C ALA A 19 -2.49 -2.14 0.28
N GLU A 20 -2.67 -3.32 -0.33
CA GLU A 20 -3.42 -3.48 -1.58
C GLU A 20 -4.86 -2.94 -1.46
N ALA A 21 -5.57 -3.33 -0.41
CA ALA A 21 -6.95 -2.88 -0.19
C ALA A 21 -7.04 -1.36 0.05
N LEU A 22 -6.10 -0.79 0.82
CA LEU A 22 -6.04 0.65 1.09
C LEU A 22 -5.70 1.47 -0.17
N PHE A 23 -4.81 0.96 -1.01
CA PHE A 23 -4.52 1.60 -2.30
C PHE A 23 -5.68 1.46 -3.28
N ALA A 24 -6.33 0.29 -3.37
CA ALA A 24 -7.48 0.09 -4.25
C ALA A 24 -8.63 1.06 -3.90
N GLN A 25 -8.83 1.34 -2.61
CA GLN A 25 -9.79 2.35 -2.16
C GLN A 25 -9.42 3.78 -2.60
N ARG A 26 -8.13 4.15 -2.58
CA ARG A 26 -7.67 5.51 -2.91
C ARG A 26 -7.44 5.76 -4.40
N LEU A 27 -7.03 4.74 -5.14
CA LEU A 27 -6.51 4.85 -6.50
C LEU A 27 -7.44 4.19 -7.52
N GLY A 28 -8.76 4.35 -7.42
CA GLY A 28 -9.76 3.53 -8.13
C GLY A 28 -9.60 3.25 -9.64
N THR A 29 -8.75 3.98 -10.38
CA THR A 29 -8.40 3.71 -11.79
C THR A 29 -7.08 2.95 -12.00
N VAL A 30 -6.25 2.83 -10.97
CA VAL A 30 -4.98 2.11 -10.95
C VAL A 30 -5.23 0.68 -10.52
N THR A 31 -4.68 -0.28 -11.29
CA THR A 31 -4.68 -1.69 -10.88
C THR A 31 -3.66 -1.87 -9.76
N VAL A 32 -4.12 -2.37 -8.62
CA VAL A 32 -3.26 -2.65 -7.46
C VAL A 32 -3.30 -4.15 -7.20
N GLU A 33 -2.13 -4.74 -7.03
CA GLU A 33 -1.96 -6.16 -6.77
C GLU A 33 -0.92 -6.36 -5.66
N SER A 34 -1.02 -7.44 -4.89
CA SER A 34 0.02 -7.82 -3.93
C SER A 34 0.64 -9.20 -4.16
N ALA A 35 1.90 -9.35 -3.77
CA ALA A 35 2.62 -10.62 -3.78
C ALA A 35 3.59 -10.75 -2.59
N GLY A 36 4.24 -11.92 -2.48
CA GLY A 36 5.23 -12.20 -1.44
C GLY A 36 6.54 -12.73 -2.01
N ILE A 37 7.68 -12.34 -1.44
CA ILE A 37 9.00 -12.89 -1.83
C ILE A 37 9.19 -14.34 -1.33
N THR A 38 8.52 -14.69 -0.23
CA THR A 38 8.47 -16.02 0.39
C THR A 38 7.01 -16.35 0.71
N ALA A 39 6.15 -16.28 -0.30
CA ALA A 39 4.71 -16.27 -0.10
C ALA A 39 4.17 -17.57 0.47
N MET A 40 3.17 -17.46 1.35
CA MET A 40 2.39 -18.60 1.83
C MET A 40 1.30 -18.95 0.81
N ILE A 41 1.70 -19.45 -0.36
CA ILE A 41 0.81 -19.60 -1.54
C ILE A 41 -0.55 -20.22 -1.16
N GLY A 42 -1.63 -19.60 -1.61
CA GLY A 42 -3.01 -20.05 -1.41
C GLY A 42 -3.62 -19.76 -0.04
N HIS A 43 -2.83 -19.28 0.94
CA HIS A 43 -3.37 -18.92 2.25
C HIS A 43 -4.22 -17.65 2.17
N SER A 44 -5.22 -17.56 3.04
CA SER A 44 -5.99 -16.33 3.23
C SER A 44 -5.13 -15.23 3.86
N ALA A 45 -5.61 -13.99 3.82
CA ALA A 45 -5.08 -12.96 4.70
C ALA A 45 -5.14 -13.41 6.18
N ASP A 46 -4.18 -12.92 6.97
CA ASP A 46 -4.10 -13.20 8.39
C ASP A 46 -5.39 -12.73 9.11
N PRO A 47 -5.94 -13.51 10.06
CA PRO A 47 -7.18 -13.13 10.75
C PRO A 47 -7.13 -11.76 11.44
N MET A 48 -5.97 -11.35 11.95
CA MET A 48 -5.81 -10.03 12.57
C MET A 48 -5.83 -8.93 11.51
N ALA A 49 -5.16 -9.14 10.37
CA ALA A 49 -5.26 -8.23 9.22
C ALA A 49 -6.71 -8.10 8.73
N VAL A 50 -7.43 -9.22 8.59
CA VAL A 50 -8.85 -9.23 8.23
C VAL A 50 -9.68 -8.41 9.22
N THR A 51 -9.42 -8.56 10.52
CA THR A 51 -10.15 -7.84 11.58
C THR A 51 -9.92 -6.34 11.47
N LEU A 52 -8.66 -5.90 11.39
CA LEU A 52 -8.32 -4.48 11.34
C LEU A 52 -8.75 -3.80 10.03
N MET A 53 -8.73 -4.52 8.90
CA MET A 53 -9.24 -4.00 7.63
C MET A 53 -10.76 -3.86 7.64
N ARG A 54 -11.48 -4.79 8.27
CA ARG A 54 -12.93 -4.68 8.45
C ARG A 54 -13.30 -3.47 9.31
N GLU A 55 -12.52 -3.15 10.34
CA GLU A 55 -12.69 -1.92 11.14
C GLU A 55 -12.56 -0.64 10.29
N ARG A 56 -11.84 -0.71 9.16
CA ARG A 56 -11.72 0.35 8.15
C ARG A 56 -12.75 0.26 7.02
N GLY A 57 -13.75 -0.63 7.15
CA GLY A 57 -14.78 -0.85 6.14
C GLY A 57 -14.30 -1.60 4.88
N LEU A 58 -13.16 -2.29 4.95
CA LEU A 58 -12.55 -3.01 3.82
C LEU A 58 -12.56 -4.52 4.07
N ASP A 59 -12.96 -5.31 3.06
CA ASP A 59 -12.97 -6.76 3.13
C ASP A 59 -11.80 -7.38 2.37
N VAL A 60 -10.85 -7.98 3.12
CA VAL A 60 -9.68 -8.69 2.55
C VAL A 60 -9.79 -10.21 2.66
N ARG A 61 -10.94 -10.77 3.06
CA ARG A 61 -11.16 -12.24 3.10
C ARG A 61 -11.00 -12.95 1.74
N PRO A 62 -11.35 -12.33 0.59
CA PRO A 62 -11.11 -12.94 -0.71
C PRO A 62 -9.63 -13.08 -1.07
N HIS A 63 -8.74 -12.33 -0.41
CA HIS A 63 -7.31 -12.35 -0.69
C HIS A 63 -6.73 -13.77 -0.62
N ARG A 64 -5.87 -14.10 -1.59
CA ARG A 64 -5.08 -15.33 -1.57
C ARG A 64 -3.62 -15.02 -1.83
N ALA A 65 -2.78 -15.46 -0.91
CA ALA A 65 -1.35 -15.24 -0.98
C ALA A 65 -0.77 -15.87 -2.26
N ARG A 66 0.10 -15.10 -2.94
CA ARG A 66 0.74 -15.49 -4.20
C ARG A 66 2.22 -15.13 -4.20
N GLN A 67 3.01 -16.02 -4.77
CA GLN A 67 4.46 -15.84 -4.91
C GLN A 67 4.76 -14.77 -5.96
N LEU A 68 5.68 -13.87 -5.63
CA LEU A 68 6.23 -12.93 -6.59
C LEU A 68 6.94 -13.69 -7.70
N VAL A 69 6.49 -13.47 -8.93
CA VAL A 69 7.02 -14.11 -10.15
C VAL A 69 7.33 -13.06 -11.21
N THR A 70 8.19 -13.42 -12.16
CA THR A 70 8.77 -12.50 -13.15
C THR A 70 7.75 -11.68 -13.92
N TRP A 71 6.61 -12.26 -14.31
CA TRP A 71 5.61 -11.54 -15.11
C TRP A 71 4.88 -10.46 -14.28
N MET A 72 4.65 -10.68 -12.99
CA MET A 72 4.06 -9.66 -12.09
C MET A 72 5.02 -8.48 -11.98
N ALA A 73 6.29 -8.77 -11.71
CA ALA A 73 7.36 -7.77 -11.65
C ALA A 73 7.48 -6.99 -12.97
N ALA A 74 7.61 -7.68 -14.11
CA ALA A 74 7.84 -7.07 -15.41
C ALA A 74 6.73 -6.09 -15.82
N THR A 75 5.50 -6.34 -15.37
CA THR A 75 4.31 -5.61 -15.81
C THR A 75 3.82 -4.55 -14.82
N ALA A 76 4.50 -4.40 -13.67
CA ALA A 76 4.27 -3.33 -12.72
C ALA A 76 4.97 -2.03 -13.18
N ASP A 77 4.27 -0.90 -13.09
CA ASP A 77 4.87 0.42 -13.31
C ASP A 77 5.62 0.89 -12.05
N LEU A 78 5.14 0.46 -10.88
CA LEU A 78 5.68 0.77 -9.56
C LEU A 78 5.60 -0.46 -8.66
N VAL A 79 6.68 -0.75 -7.94
CA VAL A 79 6.74 -1.81 -6.93
C VAL A 79 6.99 -1.18 -5.57
N LEU A 80 6.12 -1.45 -4.60
CA LEU A 80 6.21 -0.95 -3.23
C LEU A 80 6.47 -2.11 -2.26
N VAL A 81 7.59 -2.06 -1.55
CA VAL A 81 7.98 -3.08 -0.57
C VAL A 81 7.84 -2.56 0.86
N MET A 82 7.87 -3.46 1.84
CA MET A 82 7.71 -3.07 3.25
C MET A 82 9.02 -2.62 3.91
N ASP A 83 10.15 -3.18 3.49
CA ASP A 83 11.44 -2.96 4.15
C ASP A 83 12.61 -2.94 3.16
N ARG A 84 13.77 -2.49 3.65
CA ARG A 84 14.99 -2.34 2.85
C ARG A 84 15.50 -3.67 2.29
N LEU A 85 15.41 -4.75 3.06
CA LEU A 85 15.89 -6.07 2.65
C LEU A 85 15.07 -6.62 1.48
N GLN A 86 13.75 -6.43 1.51
CA GLN A 86 12.87 -6.75 0.39
C GLN A 86 13.21 -5.95 -0.87
N LYS A 87 13.50 -4.65 -0.72
CA LYS A 87 13.91 -3.80 -1.86
C LYS A 87 15.17 -4.35 -2.51
N GLN A 88 16.21 -4.60 -1.71
CA GLN A 88 17.48 -5.16 -2.19
C GLN A 88 17.29 -6.52 -2.86
N PHE A 89 16.50 -7.41 -2.25
CA PHE A 89 16.20 -8.73 -2.80
C PHE A 89 15.53 -8.63 -4.19
N ILE A 90 14.51 -7.78 -4.32
CA ILE A 90 13.78 -7.61 -5.59
C ILE A 90 14.70 -7.01 -6.66
N GLU A 91 15.47 -5.98 -6.33
CA GLU A 91 16.38 -5.33 -7.29
C GLU A 91 17.47 -6.27 -7.79
N GLN A 92 18.02 -7.12 -6.92
CA GLN A 92 18.99 -8.16 -7.30
C GLN A 92 18.34 -9.25 -8.16
N ARG A 93 17.12 -9.66 -7.83
CA ARG A 93 16.43 -10.78 -8.50
C ARG A 93 15.78 -10.39 -9.83
N PHE A 94 15.41 -9.13 -9.98
CA PHE A 94 14.66 -8.58 -11.12
C PHE A 94 15.30 -7.27 -11.57
N ALA A 95 16.46 -7.35 -12.24
CA ALA A 95 17.19 -6.16 -12.70
C ALA A 95 16.36 -5.20 -13.56
N THR A 96 15.32 -5.68 -14.26
CA THR A 96 14.40 -4.83 -15.03
C THR A 96 13.59 -3.86 -14.16
N LEU A 97 13.53 -4.08 -12.84
CA LEU A 97 12.81 -3.24 -11.89
C LEU A 97 13.67 -2.11 -11.29
N TYR A 98 14.95 -2.00 -11.62
CA TYR A 98 15.77 -0.88 -11.15
C TYR A 98 15.11 0.48 -11.44
N GLY A 99 15.04 1.34 -10.42
CA GLY A 99 14.38 2.64 -10.51
C GLY A 99 12.85 2.61 -10.41
N ARG A 100 12.22 1.43 -10.23
CA ARG A 100 10.77 1.26 -10.04
C ARG A 100 10.38 0.61 -8.71
N VAL A 101 11.37 0.19 -7.89
CA VAL A 101 11.14 -0.39 -6.57
C VAL A 101 11.38 0.67 -5.51
N TYR A 102 10.44 0.87 -4.60
CA TYR A 102 10.58 1.78 -3.47
C TYR A 102 10.00 1.15 -2.21
N ARG A 103 10.42 1.62 -1.03
CA ARG A 103 9.76 1.24 0.22
C ARG A 103 8.47 2.03 0.38
N LEU A 104 7.44 1.39 0.91
CA LEU A 104 6.14 2.01 1.16
C LEU A 104 6.30 3.21 2.11
N GLY A 105 7.17 3.08 3.12
CA GLY A 105 7.50 4.18 4.03
C GLY A 105 8.53 5.19 3.49
N GLU A 106 9.09 5.06 2.28
CA GLU A 106 10.28 5.83 1.86
C GLU A 106 10.12 7.36 1.92
N PHE A 107 8.91 7.86 1.73
CA PHE A 107 8.59 9.30 1.70
C PHE A 107 7.72 9.77 2.87
N SER A 108 7.58 8.97 3.93
CA SER A 108 6.79 9.33 5.12
C SER A 108 7.44 10.41 6.00
N THR A 109 8.63 10.89 5.64
CA THR A 109 9.29 12.04 6.31
C THR A 109 8.54 13.35 6.14
N LEU A 110 7.70 13.46 5.11
CA LEU A 110 6.79 14.60 4.93
C LEU A 110 5.71 14.67 6.03
N SER A 111 5.62 13.64 6.88
CA SER A 111 4.65 13.50 7.98
C SER A 111 5.30 13.58 9.37
N GLY A 112 6.53 14.11 9.49
CA GLY A 112 7.22 14.28 10.78
C GLY A 112 7.86 13.02 11.38
N HIS A 113 7.91 11.91 10.63
CA HIS A 113 8.62 10.68 11.03
C HIS A 113 10.04 10.70 10.46
N MET A 114 11.07 10.51 11.29
CA MET A 114 12.48 10.49 10.84
C MET A 114 12.69 9.37 9.80
N ASP A 115 13.30 9.74 8.67
CA ASP A 115 13.69 8.92 7.51
C ASP A 115 12.88 7.66 7.20
N GLY A 116 12.22 7.69 6.04
CA GLY A 116 11.26 6.70 5.55
C GLY A 116 11.44 5.30 6.12
N SER A 117 10.50 4.93 6.99
CA SER A 117 10.63 3.79 7.89
C SER A 117 10.34 2.47 7.20
N ASP A 118 11.06 1.43 7.62
CA ASP A 118 10.67 0.07 7.32
C ASP A 118 9.40 -0.26 8.11
N ILE A 119 8.47 -0.95 7.47
CA ILE A 119 7.22 -1.37 8.10
C ILE A 119 7.49 -2.72 8.77
N PRO A 120 7.44 -2.79 10.11
CA PRO A 120 7.80 -3.99 10.86
C PRO A 120 6.89 -5.15 10.47
N ASP A 121 7.41 -6.38 10.52
CA ASP A 121 6.60 -7.56 10.23
C ASP A 121 5.74 -7.94 11.47
N PRO A 122 4.39 -7.93 11.37
CA PRO A 122 3.52 -8.30 12.48
C PRO A 122 3.24 -9.81 12.53
N TYR A 123 3.73 -10.62 11.59
CA TYR A 123 3.39 -12.03 11.51
C TYR A 123 3.69 -12.80 12.81
N ARG A 124 2.68 -13.53 13.32
CA ARG A 124 2.70 -14.27 14.61
C ARG A 124 2.93 -13.40 15.86
N LYS A 125 2.67 -12.09 15.77
CA LYS A 125 2.69 -11.17 16.91
C LYS A 125 1.27 -10.83 17.36
N ASP A 126 1.18 -10.03 18.40
CA ASP A 126 -0.07 -9.56 18.97
C ASP A 126 -0.74 -8.47 18.13
N ARG A 127 -1.94 -8.06 18.55
CA ARG A 127 -2.72 -7.00 17.90
C ARG A 127 -1.95 -5.67 17.82
N ALA A 128 -1.21 -5.30 18.87
CA ALA A 128 -0.47 -4.04 18.92
C ALA A 128 0.57 -3.96 17.79
N ALA A 129 1.30 -5.05 17.51
CA ALA A 129 2.23 -5.11 16.39
C ALA A 129 1.54 -4.97 15.02
N PHE A 130 0.33 -5.52 14.87
CA PHE A 130 -0.47 -5.33 13.65
C PHE A 130 -0.96 -3.89 13.49
N GLU A 131 -1.42 -3.26 14.57
CA GLU A 131 -1.86 -1.86 14.58
C GLU A 131 -0.72 -0.90 14.27
N GLU A 132 0.46 -1.12 14.84
CA GLU A 132 1.68 -0.36 14.51
C GLU A 132 2.00 -0.47 13.01
N SER A 133 2.03 -1.70 12.50
CA SER A 133 2.31 -1.96 11.08
C SER A 133 1.27 -1.31 10.18
N LEU A 134 -0.01 -1.40 10.53
CA LEU A 134 -1.11 -0.84 9.77
C LEU A 134 -1.09 0.69 9.76
N SER A 135 -0.80 1.33 10.89
CA SER A 135 -0.64 2.78 10.98
C SER A 135 0.44 3.28 10.01
N LEU A 136 1.60 2.62 9.97
CA LEU A 136 2.68 2.95 9.04
C LEU A 136 2.30 2.68 7.57
N ILE A 137 1.54 1.60 7.31
CA ILE A 137 1.00 1.31 5.98
C ILE A 137 0.06 2.43 5.53
N GLU A 138 -0.84 2.91 6.39
CA GLU A 138 -1.78 3.98 6.07
C GLU A 138 -1.06 5.27 5.68
N VAL A 139 -0.06 5.69 6.46
CA VAL A 139 0.78 6.85 6.15
C VAL A 139 1.49 6.67 4.80
N GLY A 140 2.10 5.50 4.56
CA GLY A 140 2.77 5.23 3.29
C GLY A 140 1.80 5.25 2.11
N VAL A 141 0.63 4.64 2.27
CA VAL A 141 -0.42 4.60 1.24
C VAL A 141 -0.91 6.01 0.91
N ASP A 142 -1.12 6.88 1.90
CA ASP A 142 -1.52 8.28 1.68
C ASP A 142 -0.48 9.04 0.85
N VAL A 143 0.80 8.97 1.27
CA VAL A 143 1.89 9.66 0.58
C VAL A 143 2.05 9.16 -0.86
N TRP A 144 2.01 7.86 -1.07
CA TRP A 144 2.15 7.28 -2.40
C TRP A 144 0.93 7.54 -3.28
N SER A 145 -0.28 7.54 -2.72
CA SER A 145 -1.49 7.85 -3.49
C SER A 145 -1.45 9.28 -4.03
N ALA A 146 -1.05 10.24 -3.20
CA ALA A 146 -0.87 11.64 -3.62
C ALA A 146 0.22 11.78 -4.70
N ARG A 147 1.34 11.08 -4.56
CA ARG A 147 2.40 11.06 -5.57
C ARG A 147 1.93 10.45 -6.88
N ILE A 148 1.27 9.30 -6.86
CA ILE A 148 0.76 8.63 -8.07
C ILE A 148 -0.22 9.54 -8.83
N ALA A 149 -1.09 10.25 -8.11
CA ALA A 149 -2.01 11.21 -8.70
C ALA A 149 -1.28 12.39 -9.39
N SER A 150 -0.21 12.92 -8.76
CA SER A 150 0.54 14.05 -9.32
C SER A 150 1.32 13.71 -10.59
N VAL A 151 1.88 12.49 -10.69
CA VAL A 151 2.59 12.04 -11.91
C VAL A 151 1.65 11.56 -13.02
N SER A 152 0.38 11.30 -12.70
CA SER A 152 -0.62 10.81 -13.66
C SER A 152 -1.45 11.93 -14.30
N GLY A 153 -1.22 13.19 -13.93
CA GLY A 153 -1.90 14.34 -14.52
C GLY A 153 -3.38 14.47 -14.12
N ALA A 154 -3.77 13.96 -12.94
CA ALA A 154 -5.14 14.12 -12.45
C ALA A 154 -5.38 15.59 -12.05
N ALA A 155 -6.19 16.27 -12.85
CA ALA A 155 -6.74 17.59 -12.57
C ALA A 155 -7.51 17.58 -11.24
N SER A 156 -7.29 18.66 -10.48
CA SER A 156 -8.06 19.19 -9.34
C SER A 156 -9.33 18.41 -8.90
N VAL A 157 -9.33 18.00 -7.65
CA VAL A 157 -10.57 17.79 -6.86
C VAL A 157 -11.36 19.12 -6.87
N PRO A 158 -12.66 19.15 -7.23
CA PRO A 158 -13.45 20.37 -7.13
C PRO A 158 -13.63 20.74 -5.64
N PRO A 159 -13.61 22.03 -5.28
CA PRO A 159 -13.89 22.45 -3.92
C PRO A 159 -15.33 22.07 -3.54
N VAL A 160 -15.49 21.60 -2.32
CA VAL A 160 -16.79 21.47 -1.65
C VAL A 160 -17.45 22.86 -1.68
N PRO A 161 -18.70 23.00 -2.15
CA PRO A 161 -19.37 24.29 -2.11
C PRO A 161 -19.52 24.72 -0.66
N ASP A 162 -19.00 25.91 -0.34
CA ASP A 162 -19.31 26.62 0.90
C ASP A 162 -20.83 26.71 1.01
N SER A 163 -21.38 26.14 2.09
CA SER A 163 -22.79 26.30 2.41
C SER A 163 -23.06 27.77 2.71
N ASP A 164 -23.92 28.34 1.88
CA ASP A 164 -24.34 29.73 1.81
C ASP A 164 -24.64 30.44 3.12
N ALA A 165 -24.46 31.75 2.99
CA ALA A 165 -24.91 32.82 3.86
C ALA A 165 -26.38 32.69 4.32
N GLY A 166 -26.62 33.21 5.52
CA GLY A 166 -27.85 33.07 6.31
C GLY A 166 -29.13 33.71 5.75
N PRO A 167 -30.24 33.66 6.51
CA PRO A 167 -31.38 34.50 6.22
C PRO A 167 -31.23 35.86 6.91
N SER A 168 -31.26 36.92 6.10
CA SER A 168 -31.59 38.28 6.52
C SER A 168 -32.99 38.32 7.15
N ALA A 169 -33.08 38.89 8.34
CA ALA A 169 -34.35 39.18 9.02
C ALA A 169 -35.13 40.30 8.29
N PRO A 170 -36.48 40.28 8.31
CA PRO A 170 -37.29 41.47 8.04
C PRO A 170 -37.30 42.44 9.22
#